data_AF-A0AAW1Y9T8-F1
#
_entry.id   AF-A0AAW1Y9T8-F1
#
_cell.length_a   1.000
_cell.length_b   1.000
_cell.length_c   1.000
_cell.angle_alpha   90.00
_cell.angle_beta   90.00
_cell.angle_gamma   90.00
#
_symmetry.space_group_name_H-M   'P 1'
#
loop_
_entity.id
_entity.type
_entity.pdbx_description
1 polymer ?
#
loop_
_entity_poly.entity_id
_entity_poly.type
_entity_poly.pdbx_seq_one_letter_code
_entity_poly.pdbx_strand_id
1 'polypeptide(L)'
;MAAKVGFDGEAASALVKELRGTFASSKTRSYQWRVSQLNSLLKLATDREAEIVVALNSDLSKPEFESLIYEVPQTCSLINYL
;
A
#
# COMPACT_ATOMS: atom_id res chain seq x y z
N MET A 1 -3.89 27.65 -6.85
CA MET A 1 -3.44 26.24 -6.71
C MET A 1 -3.32 25.99 -5.21
N ALA A 2 -4.25 25.25 -4.61
CA ALA A 2 -4.27 25.04 -3.16
C ALA A 2 -3.00 24.31 -2.74
N ALA A 3 -2.27 24.86 -1.76
CA ALA A 3 -1.11 24.19 -1.18
C ALA A 3 -1.56 22.83 -0.64
N LYS A 4 -0.95 21.75 -1.15
CA LYS A 4 -1.17 20.39 -0.65
C LYS A 4 -0.71 20.39 0.80
N VAL A 5 -1.66 20.37 1.75
CA VAL A 5 -1.34 20.23 3.17
C VAL A 5 -0.62 18.89 3.30
N GLY A 6 0.70 18.93 3.48
CA GLY A 6 1.52 17.75 3.60
C GLY A 6 1.22 17.03 4.91
N PHE A 7 1.45 15.72 4.93
CA PHE A 7 1.45 14.94 6.16
C PHE A 7 2.55 15.49 7.09
N ASP A 8 2.16 16.13 8.18
CA ASP A 8 3.06 16.80 9.12
C ASP A 8 3.45 15.92 10.32
N GLY A 9 4.25 16.46 11.22
CA GLY A 9 4.75 15.73 12.39
C GLY A 9 3.67 15.38 13.42
N GLU A 10 2.63 16.21 13.55
CA GLU A 10 1.54 15.96 14.49
C GLU A 10 0.63 14.83 13.97
N ALA A 11 0.28 14.90 12.68
CA ALA A 11 -0.45 13.85 11.98
C ALA A 11 0.32 12.52 12.01
N ALA A 12 1.64 12.55 11.81
CA ALA A 12 2.50 11.37 11.92
C ALA A 12 2.47 10.74 13.33
N SER A 13 2.57 11.56 14.37
CA SER A 13 2.54 11.10 15.76
C SER A 13 1.18 10.46 16.10
N ALA A 14 0.08 11.07 15.67
CA ALA A 14 -1.27 10.54 15.87
C ALA A 14 -1.46 9.17 15.19
N LEU A 15 -1.04 9.06 13.93
CA LEU A 15 -1.12 7.80 13.17
C LEU A 15 -0.31 6.69 13.85
N VAL A 16 0.94 6.98 14.25
CA VAL A 16 1.81 5.98 14.90
C VAL A 16 1.22 5.53 16.24
N LYS A 17 0.61 6.44 17.01
CA LYS A 17 -0.07 6.10 18.27
C LYS A 17 -1.22 5.11 18.04
N GLU A 18 -2.03 5.33 17.01
CA GLU A 18 -3.13 4.43 16.64
C GLU A 18 -2.62 3.04 16.21
N LEU A 19 -1.59 3.00 15.35
CA LEU A 19 -0.99 1.76 14.89
C LEU A 19 -0.41 0.93 16.05
N ARG A 20 0.27 1.59 17.00
CA ARG A 20 0.78 0.95 18.23
C ARG A 20 -0.35 0.41 19.09
N GLY A 21 -1.44 1.14 19.24
CA GLY A 21 -2.64 0.68 19.96
C GLY A 21 -3.26 -0.56 19.30
N THR A 22 -3.39 -0.55 17.97
CA THR A 22 -3.90 -1.70 17.20
C THR A 22 -3.02 -2.93 17.38
N PHE A 23 -1.70 -2.78 17.34
CA PHE A 23 -0.78 -3.88 17.59
C PHE A 23 -0.88 -4.40 19.02
N ALA A 24 -0.87 -3.50 20.02
CA ALA A 24 -0.96 -3.86 21.43
C ALA A 24 -2.28 -4.60 21.78
N SER A 25 -3.36 -4.33 21.03
CA SER A 25 -4.63 -5.06 21.16
C SER A 25 -4.56 -6.54 20.77
N SER A 26 -3.43 -7.02 20.25
CA SER A 26 -3.25 -8.38 19.73
C SER A 26 -4.12 -8.74 18.52
N LYS A 27 -4.93 -7.82 17.98
CA LYS A 27 -5.74 -8.01 16.77
C LYS A 27 -4.92 -8.53 15.59
N THR A 28 -3.68 -8.04 15.45
CA THR A 28 -2.76 -8.40 14.36
C THR A 28 -2.18 -9.82 14.46
N ARG A 29 -2.33 -10.49 15.61
CA ARG A 29 -1.85 -11.87 15.84
C ARG A 29 -2.74 -12.92 15.20
N SER A 30 -4.01 -12.60 14.94
CA SER A 30 -4.93 -13.53 14.29
C SER A 30 -4.46 -13.85 12.86
N TYR A 31 -4.43 -15.14 12.53
CA TYR A 31 -4.14 -15.58 11.16
C TYR A 31 -5.17 -15.02 10.17
N GLN A 32 -6.46 -15.09 10.52
CA GLN A 32 -7.55 -14.56 9.69
C GLN A 32 -7.42 -13.05 9.47
N TRP A 33 -6.94 -12.31 10.46
CA TRP A 33 -6.67 -10.89 10.30
C TRP A 33 -5.52 -10.65 9.30
N ARG A 34 -4.41 -11.39 9.41
CA ARG A 34 -3.29 -11.26 8.46
C ARG A 34 -3.70 -11.59 7.03
N VAL A 35 -4.44 -12.68 6.83
CA VAL A 35 -4.97 -13.08 5.51
C VAL A 35 -5.89 -12.01 4.95
N SER A 36 -6.79 -11.43 5.76
CA SER A 36 -7.69 -10.37 5.26
C SER A 36 -6.94 -9.11 4.85
N GLN A 37 -5.85 -8.75 5.56
CA GLN A 37 -5.01 -7.61 5.16
C GLN A 37 -4.27 -7.90 3.85
N LEU A 38 -3.68 -9.10 3.71
CA LEU A 38 -3.01 -9.52 2.47
C LEU A 38 -3.94 -9.51 1.26
N ASN A 39 -5.15 -10.05 1.41
CA ASN A 39 -6.17 -10.01 0.36
C ASN A 39 -6.60 -8.57 0.01
N SER A 40 -6.64 -7.68 1.00
CA SER A 40 -6.95 -6.27 0.75
C SER A 40 -5.82 -5.56 -0.02
N LEU A 41 -4.55 -5.89 0.26
CA LEU A 41 -3.40 -5.38 -0.49
C LEU A 41 -3.38 -5.92 -1.93
N LEU A 42 -3.68 -7.22 -2.10
CA LEU A 42 -3.82 -7.83 -3.42
C LEU A 42 -4.87 -7.10 -4.24
N LYS A 43 -6.07 -6.90 -3.65
CA LYS A 43 -7.16 -6.17 -4.30
C LYS A 43 -6.78 -4.74 -4.65
N LEU A 44 -6.11 -4.02 -3.76
CA LEU A 44 -5.64 -2.66 -4.03
C LEU A 44 -4.71 -2.64 -5.25
N ALA A 45 -3.73 -3.55 -5.30
CA ALA A 45 -2.74 -3.60 -6.38
C ALA A 45 -3.40 -3.96 -7.73
N THR A 46 -4.33 -4.93 -7.74
CA THR A 46 -5.02 -5.35 -8.96
C THR A 46 -6.03 -4.32 -9.45
N ASP A 47 -6.85 -3.77 -8.55
CA ASP A 47 -7.94 -2.86 -8.93
C ASP A 47 -7.40 -1.49 -9.37
N ARG A 48 -6.17 -1.14 -8.97
CA ARG A 48 -5.55 0.17 -9.22
C ARG A 48 -4.29 0.09 -10.08
N GLU A 49 -4.04 -1.02 -10.77
CA GLU A 49 -2.83 -1.22 -11.57
C GLU A 49 -2.55 -0.06 -12.53
N ALA A 50 -3.55 0.36 -13.32
CA ALA A 50 -3.40 1.46 -14.26
C ALA A 50 -3.08 2.80 -13.57
N GLU A 51 -3.72 3.08 -12.42
CA GLU A 51 -3.45 4.29 -11.65
C GLU A 51 -2.01 4.30 -11.10
N ILE A 52 -1.52 3.13 -10.66
CA ILE A 52 -0.15 2.95 -10.17
C ILE A 52 0.84 3.17 -11.32
N VAL A 53 0.60 2.59 -12.51
CA VAL A 53 1.47 2.76 -13.69
C VAL A 53 1.54 4.23 -14.11
N VAL A 54 0.41 4.93 -14.15
CA VAL A 54 0.37 6.37 -14.49
C VAL A 54 1.13 7.19 -13.45
N ALA A 55 0.97 6.89 -12.16
CA ALA A 55 1.71 7.58 -11.10
C ALA A 55 3.22 7.36 -11.22
N LEU A 56 3.66 6.11 -11.47
CA LEU A 56 5.08 5.78 -11.67
C LEU A 56 5.68 6.48 -12.88
N ASN A 57 4.93 6.60 -13.98
CA ASN A 57 5.37 7.36 -15.13
C ASN A 57 5.46 8.86 -14.80
N SER A 58 4.46 9.43 -14.15
CA SER A 58 4.45 10.85 -13.77
C SER A 58 5.58 11.22 -12.82
N ASP A 59 5.82 10.40 -11.80
CA ASP A 59 6.76 10.72 -10.72
C ASP A 59 8.21 10.35 -11.07
N LEU A 60 8.40 9.24 -11.79
CA LEU A 60 9.73 8.66 -12.03
C LEU A 60 10.09 8.57 -13.52
N SER A 61 9.20 9.00 -14.43
CA SER A 61 9.36 8.77 -15.88
C SER A 61 9.55 7.29 -16.24
N LYS A 62 9.04 6.38 -15.40
CA LYS A 62 9.16 4.95 -15.63
C LYS A 62 8.29 4.52 -16.82
N PRO A 63 8.81 3.75 -17.79
CA PRO A 63 8.01 3.25 -18.90
C PRO A 63 6.86 2.36 -18.41
N GLU A 64 5.71 2.43 -19.09
CA GLU A 64 4.52 1.65 -18.73
C GLU A 64 4.79 0.16 -18.74
N PHE A 65 5.47 -0.34 -19.77
CA PHE A 65 5.81 -1.75 -19.92
C PHE A 65 6.67 -2.28 -18.77
N GLU A 66 7.65 -1.51 -18.31
CA GLU A 66 8.48 -1.88 -17.17
C GLU A 66 7.68 -1.90 -15.88
N SER A 67 6.80 -0.90 -15.69
CA SER A 67 5.93 -0.79 -14.51
C SER A 67 4.93 -1.94 -14.43
N LEU A 68 4.33 -2.31 -15.57
CA LEU A 68 3.39 -3.41 -15.70
C LEU A 68 4.02 -4.77 -15.41
N ILE A 69 5.31 -4.96 -15.69
CA ILE A 69 5.97 -6.26 -15.45
C ILE A 69 6.49 -6.36 -14.01
N TYR A 70 7.11 -5.31 -13.49
CA TYR A 70 7.94 -5.43 -12.29
C TYR A 70 7.30 -4.95 -10.99
N GLU A 71 6.19 -4.22 -11.02
CA GLU A 71 5.63 -3.60 -9.81
C GLU A 71 4.40 -4.36 -9.30
N VAL A 72 3.29 -4.29 -10.04
CA VAL A 72 2.01 -4.85 -9.62
C VAL A 72 2.01 -6.38 -9.63
N PRO A 73 2.45 -7.08 -10.71
CA PRO A 73 2.46 -8.54 -10.72
C PRO A 73 3.41 -9.14 -9.69
N GLN A 74 4.56 -8.50 -9.47
CA GLN A 74 5.55 -8.97 -8.49
C GLN A 74 4.96 -8.93 -7.08
N THR A 75 4.27 -7.84 -6.72
CA THR A 75 3.60 -7.71 -5.43
C THR A 75 2.48 -8.74 -5.26
N CYS A 76 1.66 -8.94 -6.29
CA CYS A 76 0.58 -9.92 -6.28
C CYS A 76 1.12 -11.37 -6.14
N SER A 77 2.21 -11.69 -6.84
CA SER A 77 2.83 -13.01 -6.78
C SER A 77 3.36 -13.33 -5.39
N LEU A 78 3.98 -12.36 -4.70
CA LEU A 78 4.50 -12.57 -3.35
C LEU A 78 3.37 -12.80 -2.35
N ILE A 79 2.26 -12.07 -2.48
CA ILE A 79 1.10 -12.23 -1.60
C ILE A 79 0.45 -13.61 -1.80
N ASN A 80 0.31 -14.08 -3.04
CA ASN A 80 -0.30 -15.38 -3.35
C ASN A 80 0.56 -16.59 -2.95
N TYR A 81 1.86 -16.39 -2.71
CA TYR A 81 2.76 -17.46 -2.25
C TYR A 81 2.70 -17.70 -0.73
N LEU A 82 2.25 -16.71 0.04
CA LEU A 82 2.20 -16.71 1.51
C LEU A 82 0.86 -17.25 2.04
#